data_AF-A0A9P0YCH7-F1
#
_entry.id   AF-A0A9P0YCH7-F1
#
_cell.length_a   1.000
_cell.length_b   1.000
_cell.length_c   1.000
_cell.angle_alpha   90.00
_cell.angle_beta   90.00
_cell.angle_gamma   90.00
#
_symmetry.space_group_name_H-M   'P 1'
#
loop_
_entity.id
_entity.type
_entity.pdbx_description
1 polymer ?
#
loop_
_entity_poly.entity_id
_entity_poly.type
_entity_poly.pdbx_seq_one_letter_code
_entity_poly.pdbx_strand_id
1 'polypeptide(L)'
;MARFKMVLNPSICPLCRAHSDSVDHVFYSCDKVKSVWDYFMGILGIPTLHQTISIRQIFISWWLKAGSKKLEGIFKHCLPGIICWQIWKSYFALVWGSEDTCPTSVFLISQIKVFTQNWVRGFSSIKQTKVGEVLYEEGLIPLSFRLPRPTIQATL
;
A
#
# COMPACT_ATOMS: atom_id res chain seq x y z
N MET A 1 -22.52 18.26 -19.28
CA MET A 1 -21.39 18.50 -20.20
C MET A 1 -20.14 17.88 -19.60
N ALA A 2 -19.63 16.78 -20.17
CA ALA A 2 -18.39 16.16 -19.71
C ALA A 2 -17.21 17.08 -20.08
N ARG A 3 -16.55 17.67 -19.09
CA ARG A 3 -15.31 18.42 -19.31
C ARG A 3 -14.19 17.40 -19.51
N PHE A 4 -13.88 17.08 -20.76
CA PHE A 4 -12.58 16.50 -21.10
C PHE A 4 -11.52 17.54 -20.72
N LYS A 5 -10.92 17.42 -19.53
CA LYS A 5 -9.68 18.11 -19.22
C LYS A 5 -8.61 17.50 -20.11
N MET A 6 -8.34 18.17 -21.21
CA MET A 6 -7.16 17.90 -22.04
C MET A 6 -5.94 18.14 -21.15
N VAL A 7 -5.37 17.06 -20.61
CA VAL A 7 -4.14 17.11 -19.83
C VAL A 7 -3.04 17.57 -20.78
N LEU A 8 -2.68 18.86 -20.67
CA LEU A 8 -1.75 19.56 -21.56
C LEU A 8 -0.29 19.11 -21.45
N ASN A 9 0.01 18.03 -20.72
CA ASN A 9 1.31 17.36 -20.76
C ASN A 9 1.19 15.90 -20.29
N PRO A 10 0.98 14.92 -21.21
CA PRO A 10 1.08 13.49 -20.89
C PRO A 10 2.48 13.07 -20.45
N SER A 11 3.42 14.01 -20.43
CA SER A 11 4.81 13.85 -20.02
C SER A 11 5.06 14.16 -18.55
N ILE A 12 4.12 14.76 -17.80
CA ILE A 12 4.32 15.15 -16.39
C ILE A 12 3.37 14.38 -15.47
N CYS A 13 3.91 13.79 -14.40
CA CYS A 13 3.17 13.03 -13.42
C CYS A 13 2.05 13.87 -12.78
N PRO A 14 0.77 13.45 -12.85
CA PRO A 14 -0.36 14.22 -12.32
C PRO A 14 -0.40 14.29 -10.79
N LEU A 15 0.30 13.39 -10.10
CA LEU A 15 0.38 13.33 -8.64
C LEU A 15 1.32 14.40 -8.07
N CYS A 16 2.58 14.45 -8.53
CA CYS A 16 3.56 15.41 -8.03
C CYS A 16 3.63 16.70 -8.87
N ARG A 17 3.19 16.66 -10.12
CA ARG A 17 3.29 17.74 -11.12
C ARG A 17 4.71 18.29 -11.31
N ALA A 18 5.73 17.47 -11.01
CA ALA A 18 7.13 17.90 -10.97
C ALA A 18 8.08 17.05 -11.85
N HIS A 19 7.77 15.77 -12.04
CA HIS A 19 8.63 14.81 -12.75
C HIS A 19 7.88 14.15 -13.90
N SER A 20 8.61 13.38 -14.73
CA SER A 20 8.03 12.72 -15.88
C SER A 20 6.98 11.66 -15.50
N ASP A 21 5.95 11.52 -16.33
CA ASP A 21 4.89 10.52 -16.17
C ASP A 21 5.37 9.13 -16.62
N SER A 22 6.26 8.53 -15.84
CA SER A 22 6.70 7.15 -16.04
C SER A 22 6.02 6.21 -15.06
N VAL A 23 5.85 4.95 -15.47
CA VAL A 23 5.25 3.90 -14.62
C VAL A 23 6.01 3.78 -13.30
N ASP A 24 7.33 3.73 -13.34
CA ASP A 24 8.15 3.61 -12.12
C ASP A 24 8.01 4.86 -11.22
N HIS A 25 7.92 6.06 -11.81
CA HIS A 25 7.71 7.28 -11.04
C HIS A 25 6.32 7.29 -10.40
N VAL A 26 5.25 7.09 -11.17
CA VAL A 26 3.87 7.13 -10.67
C VAL A 26 3.64 6.08 -9.59
N PHE A 27 4.16 4.87 -9.77
CA PHE A 27 3.89 3.77 -8.84
C PHE A 27 4.87 3.65 -7.70
N TYR A 28 6.03 4.32 -7.73
CA TYR A 28 7.03 4.19 -6.66
C TYR A 28 7.80 5.48 -6.37
N SER A 29 8.51 6.05 -7.36
CA SER A 29 9.49 7.11 -7.10
C SER A 29 8.88 8.50 -6.87
N CYS A 30 7.59 8.70 -7.10
CA CYS A 30 6.88 9.93 -6.78
C CYS A 30 6.85 10.16 -5.26
N ASP A 31 7.24 11.35 -4.78
CA ASP A 31 7.35 11.65 -3.34
C ASP A 31 6.08 11.30 -2.54
N LYS A 32 4.90 11.58 -3.12
CA LYS A 32 3.61 11.27 -2.50
C LYS A 32 3.42 9.77 -2.34
N VAL A 33 3.78 9.00 -3.36
CA VAL A 33 3.63 7.55 -3.40
C VAL A 33 4.71 6.86 -2.59
N LYS A 34 5.94 7.38 -2.63
CA LYS A 34 7.07 6.88 -1.85
C LYS A 34 6.75 6.84 -0.36
N SER A 35 6.16 7.91 0.19
CA SER A 35 5.77 7.92 1.60
C SER A 35 4.74 6.84 1.98
N VAL A 36 3.87 6.44 1.03
CA VAL A 36 2.92 5.33 1.22
C VAL A 36 3.66 3.99 1.25
N TRP A 37 4.60 3.79 0.33
CA TRP A 37 5.44 2.59 0.31
C TRP A 37 6.29 2.48 1.58
N ASP A 38 6.97 3.56 1.96
CA ASP A 38 7.85 3.59 3.14
C ASP A 38 7.06 3.27 4.42
N TYR A 39 5.81 3.74 4.52
CA TYR A 39 4.90 3.38 5.61
C TYR A 39 4.64 1.87 5.69
N PHE A 40 4.16 1.23 4.60
CA PHE A 40 3.86 -0.21 4.63
C PHE A 40 5.11 -1.09 4.68
N MET A 41 6.22 -0.66 4.09
CA MET A 41 7.51 -1.32 4.23
C MET A 41 7.97 -1.32 5.69
N GLY A 42 7.82 -0.20 6.40
CA GLY A 42 8.11 -0.10 7.84
C GLY A 42 7.28 -1.09 8.67
N ILE A 43 5.97 -1.16 8.42
CA ILE A 43 5.07 -2.10 9.11
C ILE A 43 5.48 -3.56 8.93
N LEU A 44 5.94 -3.93 7.73
CA LEU A 44 6.28 -5.31 7.38
C LEU A 44 7.75 -5.65 7.59
N GLY A 45 8.53 -4.73 8.16
CA GLY A 45 9.97 -4.89 8.36
C GLY A 45 10.74 -5.07 7.05
N ILE A 46 10.26 -4.49 5.95
CA ILE A 46 10.90 -4.55 4.63
C ILE A 46 11.85 -3.33 4.53
N PRO A 47 13.17 -3.53 4.35
CA PRO A 47 14.08 -2.43 4.09
C PRO A 47 13.62 -1.53 2.95
N THR A 48 13.69 -0.21 3.20
CA THR A 48 13.42 0.82 2.21
C THR A 48 14.39 0.69 1.05
N LEU A 49 13.85 0.78 -0.16
CA LEU A 49 14.61 0.63 -1.40
C LEU A 49 14.98 2.00 -1.99
N HIS A 50 16.05 2.03 -2.80
CA HIS A 50 16.53 3.24 -3.46
C HIS A 50 15.52 3.76 -4.50
N GLN A 51 15.50 5.07 -4.72
CA GLN A 51 14.49 5.74 -5.56
C GLN A 51 14.57 5.36 -7.06
N THR A 52 15.72 4.85 -7.51
CA THR A 52 16.01 4.50 -8.91
C THR A 52 15.61 3.05 -9.27
N ILE A 53 14.85 2.40 -8.41
CA ILE A 53 14.48 1.00 -8.55
C ILE A 53 13.12 0.90 -9.23
N SER A 54 12.99 -0.03 -10.17
CA SER A 54 11.72 -0.24 -10.89
C SER A 54 10.64 -0.82 -9.98
N ILE A 55 9.37 -0.55 -10.29
CA ILE A 55 8.23 -1.10 -9.55
C ILE A 55 8.27 -2.64 -9.52
N ARG A 56 8.78 -3.26 -10.58
CA ARG A 56 8.98 -4.72 -10.66
C ARG A 56 9.94 -5.22 -9.59
N GLN A 57 11.06 -4.54 -9.39
CA GLN A 57 12.04 -4.91 -8.38
C GLN A 57 11.47 -4.73 -6.96
N ILE A 58 10.62 -3.72 -6.74
CA ILE A 58 9.88 -3.57 -5.47
C ILE A 58 9.01 -4.80 -5.22
N PHE A 59 8.21 -5.23 -6.20
CA PHE A 59 7.36 -6.43 -6.07
C PHE A 59 8.17 -7.68 -5.75
N ILE A 60 9.25 -7.92 -6.49
CA ILE A 60 10.15 -9.06 -6.27
C ILE A 60 10.73 -9.00 -4.84
N SER A 61 11.18 -7.83 -4.38
CA SER A 61 11.75 -7.69 -3.03
C SER A 61 10.76 -8.04 -1.92
N TRP A 62 9.47 -7.71 -2.10
CA TRP A 62 8.41 -8.05 -1.17
C TRP A 62 8.11 -9.54 -1.18
N TRP A 63 8.02 -10.13 -2.38
CA TRP A 63 7.74 -11.56 -2.56
C TRP A 63 8.87 -12.45 -2.03
N LEU A 64 10.13 -12.08 -2.24
CA LEU A 64 11.28 -12.80 -1.68
C LEU A 64 11.27 -12.80 -0.14
N LYS A 65 10.72 -11.75 0.48
CA LYS A 65 10.60 -11.62 1.94
C LYS A 65 9.30 -12.20 2.50
N ALA A 66 8.38 -12.66 1.66
CA ALA A 66 7.11 -13.22 2.11
C ALA A 66 7.30 -14.50 2.93
N GLY A 67 8.27 -15.34 2.53
CA GLY A 67 8.96 -16.39 3.31
C GLY A 67 8.13 -17.45 4.07
N SER A 68 6.80 -17.29 4.19
CA SER A 68 5.96 -18.11 5.05
C SER A 68 4.51 -18.12 4.56
N LYS A 69 3.79 -19.23 4.78
CA LYS A 69 2.33 -19.32 4.56
C LYS A 69 1.51 -18.64 5.67
N LYS A 70 2.15 -17.83 6.52
CA LYS A 70 1.49 -17.08 7.60
C LYS A 70 0.82 -15.83 7.03
N LEU A 71 -0.07 -15.24 7.83
CA LEU A 71 -0.78 -14.01 7.50
C LEU A 71 0.16 -12.89 6.99
N GLU A 72 1.31 -12.72 7.63
CA GLU A 72 2.32 -11.73 7.24
C GLU A 72 2.87 -11.98 5.83
N GLY A 73 3.11 -13.24 5.46
CA GLY A 73 3.54 -13.60 4.11
C GLY A 73 2.46 -13.36 3.05
N ILE A 74 1.20 -13.60 3.39
CA ILE A 74 0.05 -13.27 2.52
C ILE A 74 0.00 -11.75 2.29
N PHE A 75 0.14 -10.95 3.35
CA PHE A 75 0.19 -9.49 3.23
C PHE A 75 1.36 -9.03 2.37
N LYS A 76 2.57 -9.57 2.57
CA LYS A 76 3.74 -9.27 1.73
C LYS A 76 3.53 -9.63 0.25
N HIS A 77 2.70 -10.64 -0.05
CA HIS A 77 2.34 -10.97 -1.44
C HIS A 77 1.28 -10.04 -2.04
N CYS A 78 0.23 -9.72 -1.30
CA CYS A 78 -0.95 -9.04 -1.84
C CYS A 78 -0.88 -7.50 -1.76
N LEU A 79 -0.29 -6.94 -0.69
CA LEU A 79 -0.24 -5.50 -0.46
C LEU A 79 0.40 -4.70 -1.61
N PRO A 80 1.49 -5.13 -2.27
CA PRO A 80 2.03 -4.42 -3.42
C PRO A 80 0.97 -4.16 -4.51
N GLY A 81 0.13 -5.17 -4.80
CA GLY A 81 -0.97 -5.04 -5.74
C GLY A 81 -2.06 -4.09 -5.25
N ILE A 82 -2.42 -4.15 -3.97
CA ILE A 82 -3.44 -3.25 -3.36
C ILE A 82 -2.94 -1.78 -3.38
N ILE A 83 -1.68 -1.55 -3.04
CA ILE A 83 -1.05 -0.23 -3.06
C ILE A 83 -1.09 0.33 -4.48
N CYS A 84 -0.62 -0.43 -5.47
CA CYS A 84 -0.68 -0.04 -6.88
C CYS A 84 -2.12 0.23 -7.34
N TRP A 85 -3.08 -0.59 -6.92
CA TRP A 85 -4.49 -0.39 -7.28
C TRP A 85 -5.04 0.95 -6.77
N GLN A 86 -4.77 1.32 -5.52
CA GLN A 86 -5.24 2.60 -4.97
C GLN A 86 -4.52 3.80 -5.62
N ILE A 87 -3.21 3.69 -5.88
CA ILE A 87 -2.46 4.72 -6.62
C ILE A 87 -3.04 4.89 -8.02
N TRP A 88 -3.28 3.79 -8.73
CA TRP A 88 -3.86 3.80 -10.07
C TRP A 88 -5.22 4.48 -10.09
N LYS A 89 -6.11 4.15 -9.15
CA LYS A 89 -7.42 4.83 -9.02
C LYS A 89 -7.27 6.34 -8.88
N SER A 90 -6.37 6.80 -8.00
CA SER A 90 -6.14 8.22 -7.78
C SER A 90 -5.50 8.92 -8.98
N TYR A 91 -4.55 8.26 -9.65
CA TYR A 91 -3.98 8.76 -10.90
C TYR A 91 -5.08 8.95 -11.96
N PHE A 92 -5.95 7.95 -12.14
CA PHE A 92 -7.06 8.02 -13.10
C PHE A 92 -8.06 9.11 -12.71
N ALA A 93 -8.37 9.27 -11.42
CA ALA A 93 -9.27 10.34 -10.97
C ALA A 93 -8.76 11.75 -11.34
N LEU A 94 -7.44 11.95 -11.26
CA LEU A 94 -6.79 13.22 -11.62
C LEU A 94 -6.69 13.44 -13.13
N VAL A 95 -6.37 12.39 -13.89
CA VAL A 95 -6.22 12.47 -15.35
C VAL A 95 -7.58 12.70 -16.03
N TRP A 96 -8.62 11.96 -15.60
CA TRP A 96 -9.96 12.08 -16.17
C TRP A 96 -10.83 13.13 -15.47
N GLY A 97 -10.28 13.87 -14.51
CA GLY A 97 -10.91 15.05 -13.93
C GLY A 97 -12.14 14.77 -13.05
N SER A 98 -12.23 13.59 -12.43
CA SER A 98 -13.22 13.37 -11.36
C SER A 98 -12.80 14.04 -10.06
N GLU A 99 -11.49 14.27 -9.88
CA GLU A 99 -10.91 14.96 -8.72
C GLU A 99 -9.88 16.00 -9.19
N ASP A 100 -9.87 17.17 -8.57
CA ASP A 100 -8.93 18.26 -8.92
C ASP A 100 -7.71 18.33 -7.99
N THR A 101 -7.81 17.68 -6.84
CA THR A 101 -6.83 17.73 -5.75
C THR A 101 -6.08 16.42 -5.67
N CYS A 102 -4.74 16.47 -5.76
CA CYS A 102 -3.93 15.28 -5.54
C CYS A 102 -4.16 14.74 -4.11
N PRO A 103 -4.40 13.43 -3.95
CA PRO A 103 -4.57 12.86 -2.61
C PRO A 103 -3.28 12.98 -1.80
N THR A 104 -3.45 13.15 -0.50
CA THR A 104 -2.34 13.08 0.45
C THR A 104 -1.94 11.63 0.67
N SER A 105 -0.70 11.41 1.10
CA SER A 105 -0.22 10.06 1.46
C SER A 105 -1.03 9.46 2.61
N VAL A 106 -1.46 10.27 3.58
CA VAL A 106 -2.33 9.87 4.69
C VAL A 106 -3.67 9.33 4.17
N PHE A 107 -4.27 10.02 3.19
CA PHE A 107 -5.52 9.56 2.58
C PHE A 107 -5.33 8.23 1.84
N LEU A 108 -4.26 8.10 1.05
CA LEU A 108 -3.93 6.85 0.35
C LEU A 108 -3.71 5.69 1.34
N ILE A 109 -2.95 5.91 2.41
CA ILE A 109 -2.73 4.92 3.47
C ILE A 109 -4.06 4.48 4.08
N SER A 110 -4.95 5.43 4.40
CA SER A 110 -6.29 5.13 4.93
C SER A 110 -7.11 4.26 3.97
N GLN A 111 -7.15 4.61 2.68
CA GLN A 111 -7.86 3.84 1.66
C GLN A 111 -7.29 2.42 1.50
N ILE A 112 -5.96 2.28 1.52
CA ILE A 112 -5.29 0.98 1.45
C ILE A 112 -5.63 0.14 2.69
N LYS A 113 -5.62 0.72 3.89
CA LYS A 113 -6.03 0.02 5.13
C LYS A 113 -7.47 -0.48 5.04
N VAL A 114 -8.41 0.39 4.68
CA VAL A 114 -9.84 0.02 4.57
C VAL A 114 -10.05 -1.07 3.52
N PHE A 115 -9.42 -0.94 2.35
CA PHE A 115 -9.50 -1.95 1.30
C PHE A 115 -8.92 -3.29 1.77
N THR A 116 -7.77 -3.25 2.44
CA THR A 116 -7.10 -4.43 2.98
C THR A 116 -7.97 -5.13 4.03
N GLN A 117 -8.56 -4.38 4.96
CA GLN A 117 -9.48 -4.92 5.97
C GLN A 117 -10.71 -5.58 5.33
N ASN A 118 -11.33 -4.93 4.36
CA ASN A 118 -12.50 -5.47 3.66
C ASN A 118 -12.14 -6.72 2.85
N TRP A 119 -10.96 -6.70 2.21
CA TRP A 119 -10.42 -7.86 1.51
C TRP A 119 -10.24 -9.03 2.47
N VAL A 120 -9.57 -8.83 3.62
CA VAL A 120 -9.38 -9.87 4.65
C VAL A 120 -10.71 -10.43 5.17
N ARG A 121 -11.72 -9.58 5.39
CA ARG A 121 -13.07 -10.02 5.80
C ARG A 121 -13.75 -10.94 4.77
N GLY A 122 -13.48 -10.73 3.48
CA GLY A 122 -14.02 -11.56 2.40
C GLY A 122 -13.39 -12.95 2.30
N PHE A 123 -12.16 -13.13 2.80
CA PHE A 123 -11.49 -14.44 2.81
C PHE A 123 -11.76 -15.20 4.12
N SER A 124 -12.86 -15.93 4.16
CA SER A 124 -13.26 -16.80 5.29
C SER A 124 -12.24 -17.92 5.62
N SER A 125 -11.33 -18.23 4.69
CA SER A 125 -10.33 -19.31 4.83
C SER A 125 -8.98 -18.90 5.41
N ILE A 126 -8.72 -17.61 5.69
CA ILE A 126 -7.47 -17.19 6.33
C ILE A 126 -7.50 -17.65 7.79
N LYS A 127 -7.00 -18.88 8.03
CA LYS A 127 -6.92 -19.46 9.37
C LYS A 127 -5.98 -18.64 10.23
N GLN A 128 -6.47 -18.22 11.40
CA GLN A 128 -5.77 -17.41 12.39
C GLN A 128 -4.48 -18.10 12.84
N THR A 129 -3.37 -17.74 12.23
CA THR A 129 -2.03 -17.98 12.78
C THR A 129 -1.50 -16.65 13.30
N LYS A 130 -1.05 -16.63 14.57
CA LYS A 130 -0.39 -15.51 15.27
C LYS A 130 -0.32 -14.24 14.43
N VAL A 131 -1.37 -13.43 14.54
CA VAL A 131 -1.38 -12.08 14.00
C VAL A 131 -0.18 -11.36 14.59
N GLY A 132 0.70 -10.79 13.76
CA GLY A 132 1.74 -9.92 14.26
C GLY A 132 1.07 -8.74 14.96
N GLU A 133 1.40 -8.48 16.23
CA GLU A 133 0.82 -7.40 17.05
C GLU A 133 0.86 -6.07 16.29
N VAL A 134 1.95 -5.82 15.55
CA VAL A 134 2.15 -4.67 14.66
C VAL A 134 1.05 -4.51 13.59
N LEU A 135 0.58 -5.60 12.97
CA LEU A 135 -0.46 -5.53 11.93
C LEU A 135 -1.83 -5.17 12.50
N TYR A 136 -2.07 -5.50 13.78
CA TYR A 136 -3.28 -5.15 14.50
C TYR A 136 -3.22 -3.71 14.99
N GLU A 137 -2.11 -3.30 15.62
CA GLU A 137 -1.90 -1.94 16.13
C GLU A 137 -2.00 -0.89 15.01
N GLU A 138 -1.46 -1.20 13.84
CA GLU A 138 -1.53 -0.31 12.67
C GLU A 138 -2.88 -0.38 11.93
N GLY A 139 -3.82 -1.20 12.39
CA GLY A 139 -5.17 -1.30 11.83
C GLY A 139 -5.21 -1.89 10.43
N LEU A 140 -4.26 -2.74 10.04
CA LEU A 140 -4.32 -3.49 8.78
C LEU A 140 -5.29 -4.68 8.85
N ILE A 141 -5.59 -5.14 10.06
CA ILE A 141 -6.49 -6.26 10.34
C ILE A 141 -7.71 -5.74 11.12
N PRO A 142 -8.93 -6.21 10.83
CA PRO A 142 -10.11 -5.81 11.58
C PRO A 142 -10.02 -6.14 13.09
N LEU A 143 -10.60 -5.30 13.94
CA LEU A 143 -10.68 -5.52 15.40
C LEU A 143 -11.40 -6.82 15.81
N SER A 144 -12.17 -7.42 14.91
CA SER A 144 -12.80 -8.73 15.10
C SER A 144 -11.79 -9.89 15.15
N PHE A 145 -10.53 -9.65 14.81
CA PHE A 145 -9.45 -10.64 14.92
C PHE A 145 -8.92 -10.66 16.35
N ARG A 146 -8.97 -11.84 16.99
CA ARG A 146 -8.53 -12.04 18.37
C ARG A 146 -7.01 -11.86 18.46
N LEU A 147 -6.53 -10.90 19.27
CA LEU A 147 -5.13 -10.80 19.63
C LEU A 147 -4.66 -12.10 20.30
N PRO A 148 -3.42 -12.59 20.05
CA PRO A 148 -2.81 -13.52 20.98
C PRO A 148 -2.77 -12.83 22.35
N ARG A 149 -3.22 -13.52 23.41
CA ARG A 149 -3.07 -12.98 24.77
C ARG A 149 -1.59 -12.71 25.00
N PRO A 150 -1.20 -11.52 25.51
CA PRO A 150 0.18 -11.29 25.90
C PRO A 150 0.53 -12.39 26.92
N THR A 151 1.52 -13.22 26.57
CA THR A 151 2.06 -14.18 27.51
C THR A 151 2.92 -13.35 28.44
N ILE A 152 2.32 -12.83 29.51
CA ILE A 152 3.07 -12.24 30.61
C ILE A 152 3.94 -13.37 31.15
N GLN A 153 5.19 -13.45 30.69
CA GLN A 153 6.20 -14.21 31.39
C GLN A 153 6.35 -13.50 32.74
N ALA A 154 5.71 -14.07 33.76
CA ALA A 154 6.01 -13.73 35.14
C ALA A 154 7.50 -14.04 35.34
N THR A 155 8.33 -13.01 35.29
CA THR A 155 9.68 -13.04 35.85
C THR A 155 9.53 -13.28 37.34
N LEU A 156 9.81 -14.52 37.75
CA LEU A 156 10.15 -14.88 39.13
C LEU A 156 11.60 -14.45 39.42
#